data_AF-A0A8J4BPP2-F1
#
_entry.id   AF-A0A8J4BPP2-F1
#
_cell.length_a   1.000
_cell.length_b   1.000
_cell.length_c   1.000
_cell.angle_alpha   90.00
_cell.angle_beta   90.00
_cell.angle_gamma   90.00
#
_symmetry.space_group_name_H-M   'P 1'
#
loop_
_entity.id
_entity.type
_entity.pdbx_description
1 polymer ?
#
loop_
_entity_poly.entity_id
_entity_poly.type
_entity_poly.pdbx_seq_one_letter_code
_entity_poly.pdbx_strand_id
1 'polypeptide(L)'
;MSSSPSVVLLLVAAVAVVVTASPIGRGPVDDTGRRLLANACDNYCIGKETGLYANPCDTSCKSFISCSNGITYKMDCAAGTMYNPTYRYCDWPSNVVCSSTPSLSPPPPTKASSPPPTRASSPPPTKSSPSPPTKSSPSPPTKSSPSPPTKSSPSPPTKSSPSPPTKPSPSPSPSPNPLASGFIFSPYKDVGINMDWNSSTISTLVTGTQRPITQVMPSGLQVLTWAFATGTCDSESWAGVTPSSLISANVNAFVNAGKKYIISTGGAAGAFRCDTDSGFSSFLSRYKSSSLVGVDFDIENSMSQSDITSLVQRVKTARAGAYSNLRYSFTLATLASATTSNQLNSLGTMVMNTIKGAQMGWNGIYINLMVMDYGSTSNCAVSSSTWQCDMGQSAINAAKALNSTWGVPFSSIELTPMIGGNDVTTETFTLQDVTTMVNFVKQSGLAGVHYWSFDRDVDCPPGFASSTCNTYGQAGTLGFVNAFLSALK
;
A
#
# COMPACT_ATOMS: atom_id res chain seq x y z
N MET A 1 -2.45 33.65 -85.05
CA MET A 1 -3.27 32.45 -84.77
C MET A 1 -2.42 31.46 -84.00
N SER A 2 -2.55 31.43 -82.67
CA SER A 2 -2.10 30.34 -81.80
C SER A 2 -2.69 30.63 -80.42
N SER A 3 -3.61 29.79 -79.97
CA SER A 3 -4.43 29.99 -78.76
C SER A 3 -4.01 29.01 -77.66
N SER A 4 -3.76 29.61 -76.50
CA SER A 4 -3.72 29.18 -75.08
C SER A 4 -3.64 27.69 -74.65
N PRO A 5 -2.88 27.39 -73.57
CA PRO A 5 -2.82 26.08 -72.94
C PRO A 5 -3.95 25.86 -71.91
N SER A 6 -4.46 24.62 -71.87
CA SER A 6 -5.49 24.15 -70.94
C SER A 6 -4.97 23.96 -69.52
N VAL A 7 -5.74 24.45 -68.56
CA VAL A 7 -5.59 24.27 -67.11
C VAL A 7 -5.94 22.83 -66.74
N VAL A 8 -5.01 22.08 -66.15
CA VAL A 8 -5.27 20.78 -65.51
C VAL A 8 -5.67 21.03 -64.06
N LEU A 9 -6.97 20.99 -63.80
CA LEU A 9 -7.55 21.02 -62.46
C LEU A 9 -7.74 19.56 -61.98
N LEU A 10 -6.89 19.11 -61.08
CA LEU A 10 -7.08 17.85 -60.36
C LEU A 10 -8.27 18.02 -59.39
N LEU A 11 -9.35 17.28 -59.64
CA LEU A 11 -10.47 17.12 -58.73
C LEU A 11 -10.03 16.35 -57.48
N VAL A 12 -9.86 17.04 -56.35
CA VAL A 12 -9.87 16.40 -55.02
C VAL A 12 -11.32 16.40 -54.54
N ALA A 13 -11.96 15.23 -54.59
CA ALA A 13 -13.28 15.03 -54.00
C ALA A 13 -13.16 15.09 -52.47
N ALA A 14 -13.79 16.08 -51.86
CA ALA A 14 -14.03 16.12 -50.43
C ALA A 14 -15.06 15.05 -50.06
N VAL A 15 -14.63 13.97 -49.41
CA VAL A 15 -15.54 13.01 -48.78
C VAL A 15 -16.02 13.63 -47.47
N ALA A 16 -17.25 14.13 -47.46
CA ALA A 16 -17.97 14.40 -46.22
C ALA A 16 -18.35 13.05 -45.60
N VAL A 17 -17.65 12.66 -44.52
CA VAL A 17 -18.08 11.55 -43.67
C VAL A 17 -19.28 12.06 -42.86
N VAL A 18 -20.48 11.72 -43.32
CA VAL A 18 -21.69 11.78 -42.49
C VAL A 18 -21.54 10.67 -41.45
N VAL A 19 -21.24 11.03 -40.21
CA VAL A 19 -21.34 10.12 -39.07
C VAL A 19 -22.84 9.86 -38.85
N THR A 20 -23.34 8.75 -39.38
CA THR A 20 -24.63 8.22 -38.97
C THR A 20 -24.46 7.65 -37.56
N ALA A 21 -25.07 8.31 -36.58
CA ALA A 21 -25.19 7.75 -35.24
C ALA A 21 -25.95 6.41 -35.34
N SER A 22 -25.28 5.33 -34.93
CA SER A 22 -25.92 4.02 -34.78
C SER A 22 -26.93 4.10 -33.63
N PRO A 23 -28.14 3.51 -33.75
CA PRO A 23 -29.13 3.57 -32.69
C PRO A 23 -28.67 2.73 -31.49
N ILE A 24 -28.59 3.39 -30.34
CA ILE A 24 -28.46 2.77 -29.02
C ILE A 24 -29.53 1.67 -28.91
N GLY A 25 -29.10 0.42 -28.70
CA GLY A 25 -29.98 -0.72 -28.49
C GLY A 25 -31.01 -0.41 -27.40
N ARG A 26 -32.29 -0.54 -27.74
CA ARG A 26 -33.39 -0.35 -26.78
C ARG A 26 -33.47 -1.60 -25.91
N GLY A 27 -33.24 -1.44 -24.61
CA GLY A 27 -33.47 -2.48 -23.61
C GLY A 27 -34.94 -2.90 -23.51
N PRO A 28 -35.24 -4.03 -22.86
CA PRO A 28 -36.59 -4.59 -22.77
C PRO A 28 -37.55 -3.64 -22.01
N VAL A 29 -38.81 -3.67 -22.44
CA VAL A 29 -39.93 -2.86 -21.93
C VAL A 29 -40.92 -3.83 -21.28
N ASP A 30 -41.54 -3.46 -20.15
CA ASP A 30 -42.58 -4.30 -19.55
C ASP A 30 -43.92 -4.21 -20.30
N ASP A 31 -44.88 -5.06 -19.94
CA ASP A 31 -46.22 -5.13 -20.55
C ASP A 31 -47.06 -3.85 -20.34
N THR A 32 -46.55 -2.86 -19.60
CA THR A 32 -47.17 -1.53 -19.43
C THR A 32 -46.46 -0.43 -20.20
N GLY A 33 -45.42 -0.77 -20.99
CA GLY A 33 -44.67 0.18 -21.82
C GLY A 33 -43.73 1.09 -21.03
N ARG A 34 -43.41 0.76 -19.77
CA ARG A 34 -42.38 1.49 -19.01
C ARG A 34 -41.00 0.92 -19.28
N ARG A 35 -40.04 1.82 -19.56
CA ARG A 35 -38.60 1.46 -19.55
C ARG A 35 -38.23 1.04 -18.13
N LEU A 36 -37.74 -0.19 -17.98
CA LEU A 36 -37.14 -0.66 -16.72
C LEU A 36 -35.86 0.16 -16.49
N LEU A 37 -35.92 1.15 -15.60
CA LEU A 37 -34.73 1.85 -15.15
C LEU A 37 -33.90 0.85 -14.32
N ALA A 38 -32.70 0.53 -14.79
CA ALA A 38 -31.67 -0.06 -13.95
C ALA A 38 -31.53 0.80 -12.68
N ASN A 39 -31.50 0.17 -11.50
CA ASN A 39 -31.61 0.83 -10.21
C ASN A 39 -30.70 2.06 -10.11
N ALA A 40 -31.23 3.17 -9.60
CA ALA A 40 -30.49 4.42 -9.39
C ALA A 40 -29.25 4.25 -8.47
N CYS A 41 -29.19 3.15 -7.71
CA CYS A 41 -28.08 2.77 -6.85
C CYS A 41 -26.90 2.16 -7.62
N ASP A 42 -27.16 1.39 -8.67
CA ASP A 42 -26.13 0.62 -9.38
C ASP A 42 -25.37 1.51 -10.39
N ASN A 43 -26.00 2.61 -10.81
CA ASN A 43 -25.46 3.57 -11.76
C ASN A 43 -25.21 4.96 -11.14
N TYR A 44 -25.10 5.04 -9.80
CA TYR A 44 -24.94 6.31 -9.08
C TYR A 44 -23.75 7.13 -9.58
N CYS A 45 -22.66 6.47 -9.98
CA CYS A 45 -21.40 7.11 -10.32
C CYS A 45 -21.31 7.62 -11.77
N ILE A 46 -22.31 7.36 -12.61
CA ILE A 46 -22.32 7.86 -14.00
C ILE A 46 -22.33 9.41 -13.97
N GLY A 47 -21.27 10.01 -14.51
CA GLY A 47 -21.11 11.48 -14.55
C GLY A 47 -20.67 12.12 -13.23
N LYS A 48 -20.31 11.32 -12.21
CA LYS A 48 -19.67 11.81 -10.97
C LYS A 48 -18.16 11.67 -11.06
N GLU A 49 -17.47 12.53 -10.32
CA GLU A 49 -16.03 12.41 -10.12
C GLU A 49 -15.71 11.15 -9.30
N THR A 50 -14.46 10.68 -9.39
CA THR A 50 -13.96 9.61 -8.53
C THR A 50 -13.94 10.10 -7.07
N GLY A 51 -14.45 9.29 -6.15
CA GLY A 51 -14.51 9.64 -4.73
C GLY A 51 -15.58 8.89 -3.94
N LEU A 52 -15.68 9.22 -2.66
CA LEU A 52 -16.66 8.62 -1.75
C LEU A 52 -17.89 9.51 -1.60
N TYR A 53 -19.08 8.91 -1.70
CA TYR A 53 -20.38 9.57 -1.68
C TYR A 53 -21.34 8.87 -0.74
N ALA A 54 -22.31 9.62 -0.20
CA ALA A 54 -23.39 9.01 0.58
C ALA A 54 -24.16 8.03 -0.30
N ASN A 55 -24.48 6.86 0.25
CA ASN A 55 -25.31 5.90 -0.45
C ASN A 55 -26.77 6.37 -0.40
N PRO A 56 -27.37 6.81 -1.53
CA PRO A 56 -28.76 7.29 -1.53
C PRO A 56 -29.76 6.16 -1.29
N CYS A 57 -29.32 4.90 -1.37
CA CYS A 57 -30.15 3.71 -1.20
C CYS A 57 -29.97 3.06 0.17
N ASP A 58 -29.22 3.70 1.07
CA ASP A 58 -29.09 3.31 2.45
C ASP A 58 -29.45 4.48 3.38
N THR A 59 -30.68 4.45 3.86
CA THR A 59 -31.20 5.44 4.81
C THR A 59 -30.62 5.30 6.22
N SER A 60 -29.85 4.24 6.49
CA SER A 60 -29.17 4.05 7.78
C SER A 60 -27.76 4.64 7.82
N CYS A 61 -27.28 5.15 6.67
CA CYS A 61 -25.91 5.64 6.50
C CYS A 61 -24.83 4.63 6.88
N LYS A 62 -25.14 3.33 6.98
CA LYS A 62 -24.17 2.28 7.30
C LYS A 62 -23.37 1.83 6.08
N SER A 63 -23.63 2.40 4.93
CA SER A 63 -22.93 2.17 3.68
C SER A 63 -22.78 3.46 2.89
N PHE A 64 -21.79 3.45 2.00
CA PHE A 64 -21.43 4.56 1.13
C PHE A 64 -21.14 4.04 -0.28
N ILE A 65 -21.09 4.95 -1.23
CA ILE A 65 -20.73 4.64 -2.61
C ILE A 65 -19.31 5.14 -2.87
N SER A 66 -18.43 4.23 -3.27
CA SER A 66 -17.17 4.59 -3.90
C SER A 66 -17.38 4.66 -5.41
N CYS A 67 -17.09 5.81 -6.00
CA CYS A 67 -17.08 6.00 -7.44
C CYS A 67 -15.65 5.92 -7.94
N SER A 68 -15.40 5.08 -8.95
CA SER A 68 -14.12 5.06 -9.66
C SER A 68 -14.37 4.99 -11.16
N ASN A 69 -13.94 6.02 -11.90
CA ASN A 69 -14.10 6.13 -13.36
C ASN A 69 -15.54 5.90 -13.85
N GLY A 70 -16.53 6.38 -13.09
CA GLY A 70 -17.96 6.24 -13.42
C GLY A 70 -18.60 4.92 -12.99
N ILE A 71 -17.85 4.00 -12.40
CA ILE A 71 -18.34 2.72 -11.88
C ILE A 71 -18.75 2.88 -10.41
N THR A 72 -19.90 2.29 -10.05
CA THR A 72 -20.49 2.34 -8.71
C THR A 72 -20.09 1.13 -7.87
N TYR A 73 -19.44 1.37 -6.74
CA TYR A 73 -19.14 0.36 -5.74
C TYR A 73 -19.86 0.68 -4.43
N LYS A 74 -20.70 -0.23 -3.93
CA LYS A 74 -21.31 -0.09 -2.61
C LYS A 74 -20.37 -0.67 -1.56
N MET A 75 -20.04 0.14 -0.56
CA MET A 75 -19.16 -0.22 0.55
C MET A 75 -19.93 -0.08 1.87
N ASP A 76 -19.74 -1.01 2.80
CA ASP A 76 -20.29 -0.90 4.14
C ASP A 76 -19.29 -0.21 5.07
N CYS A 77 -19.81 0.60 5.99
CA CYS A 77 -19.06 1.13 7.11
C CYS A 77 -18.76 0.02 8.13
N ALA A 78 -17.64 0.15 8.84
CA ALA A 78 -17.29 -0.77 9.92
C ALA A 78 -18.41 -0.82 10.98
N ALA A 79 -18.56 -1.97 11.64
CA ALA A 79 -19.64 -2.19 12.59
C ALA A 79 -19.69 -1.08 13.67
N GLY A 80 -20.85 -0.43 13.79
CA GLY A 80 -21.07 0.66 14.75
C GLY A 80 -20.77 2.06 14.22
N THR A 81 -20.32 2.21 12.98
CA THR A 81 -20.03 3.52 12.33
C THR A 81 -21.05 3.85 11.22
N MET A 82 -21.14 5.12 10.84
CA MET A 82 -22.01 5.65 9.79
C MET A 82 -21.22 6.58 8.87
N TYR A 83 -21.55 6.59 7.59
CA TYR A 83 -20.87 7.43 6.60
C TYR A 83 -21.17 8.90 6.83
N ASN A 84 -20.11 9.69 7.01
CA ASN A 84 -20.17 11.12 7.14
C ASN A 84 -19.97 11.79 5.77
N PRO A 85 -21.03 12.33 5.12
CA PRO A 85 -20.89 12.94 3.80
C PRO A 85 -20.07 14.24 3.79
N THR A 86 -19.92 14.90 4.95
CA THR A 86 -19.12 16.13 5.09
C THR A 86 -17.63 15.82 5.02
N TYR A 87 -17.18 14.80 5.74
CA TYR A 87 -15.76 14.43 5.80
C TYR A 87 -15.37 13.25 4.92
N ARG A 88 -16.35 12.61 4.28
CA ARG A 88 -16.20 11.52 3.32
C ARG A 88 -15.49 10.28 3.87
N TYR A 89 -15.81 9.90 5.11
CA TYR A 89 -15.39 8.64 5.74
C TYR A 89 -16.46 8.13 6.73
N CYS A 90 -16.32 6.90 7.22
CA CYS A 90 -17.22 6.33 8.23
C CYS A 90 -16.84 6.80 9.64
N ASP A 91 -17.75 7.49 10.31
CA ASP A 91 -17.56 8.15 11.58
C ASP A 91 -18.54 7.58 12.62
N TRP A 92 -18.39 7.95 13.89
CA TRP A 92 -19.32 7.55 14.93
C TRP A 92 -20.69 8.20 14.71
N PRO A 93 -21.79 7.50 15.02
CA PRO A 93 -23.15 8.02 14.83
C PRO A 93 -23.40 9.40 15.46
N SER A 94 -22.70 9.74 16.55
CA SER A 94 -22.78 11.06 17.20
C SER A 94 -22.27 12.22 16.34
N ASN A 95 -21.43 11.94 15.34
CA ASN A 95 -20.79 12.91 14.47
C ASN A 95 -21.41 12.96 13.06
N VAL A 96 -22.42 12.11 12.80
CA VAL A 96 -23.00 11.92 11.47
C VAL A 96 -24.43 12.47 11.44
N VAL A 97 -24.66 13.45 10.56
CA VAL A 97 -26.01 13.90 10.22
C VAL A 97 -26.54 13.04 9.08
N CYS A 98 -27.17 11.92 9.43
CA CYS A 98 -27.79 11.02 8.46
C CYS A 98 -29.12 11.61 7.97
N SER A 99 -29.11 12.31 6.82
CA SER A 99 -30.32 12.91 6.23
C SER A 99 -30.79 12.08 5.04
N SER A 100 -32.03 11.60 5.11
CA SER A 100 -32.67 10.70 4.15
C SER A 100 -33.21 11.37 2.87
N THR A 101 -32.50 12.34 2.29
CA THR A 101 -32.94 13.01 1.04
C THR A 101 -31.77 13.51 0.19
N PRO A 102 -31.76 13.29 -1.14
CA PRO A 102 -30.66 13.71 -2.00
C PRO A 102 -30.68 15.23 -2.18
N SER A 103 -29.73 15.93 -1.56
CA SER A 103 -29.54 17.37 -1.79
C SER A 103 -28.75 17.59 -3.08
N LEU A 104 -29.44 17.98 -4.14
CA LEU A 104 -28.87 18.59 -5.33
C LEU A 104 -28.66 20.09 -5.07
N SER A 105 -27.52 20.49 -4.48
CA SER A 105 -26.85 21.80 -4.67
C SER A 105 -25.65 22.00 -3.74
N PRO A 106 -24.63 22.80 -4.15
CA PRO A 106 -23.44 23.08 -3.34
C PRO A 106 -23.69 24.22 -2.33
N PRO A 107 -23.10 24.21 -1.11
CA PRO A 107 -23.22 25.33 -0.19
C PRO A 107 -22.13 26.42 -0.41
N PRO A 108 -22.46 27.72 -0.23
CA PRO A 108 -21.51 28.85 -0.18
C PRO A 108 -20.92 29.07 1.25
N PRO A 109 -19.95 30.00 1.47
CA PRO A 109 -18.96 29.87 2.54
C PRO A 109 -19.33 30.46 3.92
N THR A 110 -18.86 29.75 4.96
CA THR A 110 -18.45 30.13 6.33
C THR A 110 -19.08 31.32 7.08
N LYS A 111 -19.54 31.06 8.33
CA LYS A 111 -19.07 31.80 9.53
C LYS A 111 -19.38 31.15 10.90
N ALA A 112 -18.31 31.10 11.71
CA ALA A 112 -18.15 31.29 13.15
C ALA A 112 -18.97 30.49 14.20
N SER A 113 -18.19 29.77 15.01
CA SER A 113 -18.50 28.91 16.15
C SER A 113 -18.91 29.66 17.43
N SER A 114 -19.64 28.97 18.31
CA SER A 114 -19.66 29.22 19.76
C SER A 114 -19.64 27.86 20.50
N PRO A 115 -18.94 27.71 21.63
CA PRO A 115 -18.73 26.42 22.27
C PRO A 115 -19.90 26.01 23.20
N PRO A 116 -20.22 24.71 23.35
CA PRO A 116 -21.19 24.22 24.32
C PRO A 116 -20.58 24.03 25.73
N PRO A 117 -21.41 24.01 26.80
CA PRO A 117 -20.96 24.12 28.18
C PRO A 117 -20.45 22.79 28.75
N THR A 118 -19.49 22.90 29.67
CA THR A 118 -18.91 21.82 30.47
C THR A 118 -19.92 21.27 31.49
N ARG A 119 -20.09 19.93 31.53
CA ARG A 119 -20.77 19.24 32.63
C ARG A 119 -19.84 18.20 33.26
N ALA A 120 -19.55 18.38 34.54
CA ALA A 120 -18.77 17.49 35.39
C ALA A 120 -19.50 16.15 35.59
N SER A 121 -18.75 15.04 35.53
CA SER A 121 -19.24 13.69 35.83
C SER A 121 -18.41 13.09 36.97
N SER A 122 -19.08 12.73 38.06
CA SER A 122 -18.54 12.03 39.23
C SER A 122 -18.16 10.57 38.92
N PRO A 123 -17.25 9.94 39.69
CA PRO A 123 -16.76 8.59 39.40
C PRO A 123 -17.73 7.47 39.89
N PRO A 124 -17.77 6.31 39.20
CA PRO A 124 -18.58 5.16 39.60
C PRO A 124 -17.88 4.28 40.67
N PRO A 125 -18.63 3.45 41.43
CA PRO A 125 -18.12 2.77 42.62
C PRO A 125 -17.37 1.47 42.29
N THR A 126 -16.30 1.23 43.05
CA THR A 126 -15.50 0.00 43.05
C THR A 126 -16.25 -1.18 43.69
N LYS A 127 -16.35 -2.30 42.97
CA LYS A 127 -16.64 -3.63 43.54
C LYS A 127 -15.47 -4.57 43.28
N SER A 128 -14.86 -5.01 44.37
CA SER A 128 -13.83 -6.04 44.47
C SER A 128 -14.44 -7.44 44.46
N SER A 129 -13.83 -8.38 43.74
CA SER A 129 -14.06 -9.83 43.91
C SER A 129 -12.81 -10.64 43.51
N PRO A 130 -12.60 -11.85 44.08
CA PRO A 130 -11.27 -12.40 44.39
C PRO A 130 -10.66 -13.34 43.33
N SER A 131 -9.34 -13.53 43.42
CA SER A 131 -8.50 -14.40 42.58
C SER A 131 -8.77 -15.91 42.74
N PRO A 132 -8.60 -16.73 41.69
CA PRO A 132 -8.65 -18.18 41.79
C PRO A 132 -7.29 -18.81 42.18
N PRO A 133 -7.27 -20.02 42.77
CA PRO A 133 -6.08 -20.62 43.35
C PRO A 133 -5.20 -21.33 42.31
N THR A 134 -3.89 -21.19 42.48
CA THR A 134 -2.82 -21.92 41.79
C THR A 134 -2.82 -23.40 42.16
N LYS A 135 -2.95 -24.28 41.16
CA LYS A 135 -2.60 -25.71 41.28
C LYS A 135 -1.25 -25.97 40.59
N SER A 136 -0.30 -26.39 41.40
CA SER A 136 1.01 -26.93 41.05
C SER A 136 0.89 -28.30 40.37
N SER A 137 1.62 -28.50 39.26
CA SER A 137 1.74 -29.77 38.55
C SER A 137 3.19 -30.28 38.66
N PRO A 138 3.44 -31.57 39.00
CA PRO A 138 4.79 -32.11 39.18
C PRO A 138 5.40 -32.62 37.86
N SER A 139 6.73 -32.50 37.75
CA SER A 139 7.56 -33.00 36.63
C SER A 139 7.62 -34.54 36.56
N PRO A 140 7.77 -35.15 35.36
CA PRO A 140 8.01 -36.59 35.23
C PRO A 140 9.49 -36.95 35.41
N PRO A 141 9.82 -38.18 35.86
CA PRO A 141 11.18 -38.59 36.19
C PRO A 141 11.98 -39.04 34.96
N THR A 142 13.26 -38.67 34.95
CA THR A 142 14.31 -39.21 34.08
C THR A 142 14.56 -40.69 34.38
N LYS A 143 14.45 -41.55 33.36
CA LYS A 143 15.01 -42.91 33.38
C LYS A 143 16.15 -43.02 32.38
N SER A 144 17.33 -43.28 32.93
CA SER A 144 18.55 -43.74 32.29
C SER A 144 18.37 -45.15 31.71
N SER A 145 18.91 -45.39 30.50
CA SER A 145 19.03 -46.73 29.90
C SER A 145 20.45 -46.94 29.34
N PRO A 146 21.06 -48.14 29.47
CA PRO A 146 22.47 -48.37 29.22
C PRO A 146 22.81 -48.82 27.78
N SER A 147 24.06 -48.58 27.37
CA SER A 147 24.66 -48.98 26.09
C SER A 147 24.76 -50.50 25.90
N PRO A 148 24.65 -51.03 24.66
CA PRO A 148 25.01 -52.39 24.34
C PRO A 148 26.48 -52.54 23.89
N PRO A 149 27.07 -53.75 24.01
CA PRO A 149 28.50 -53.98 23.88
C PRO A 149 28.97 -54.17 22.43
N THR A 150 30.20 -53.73 22.19
CA THR A 150 31.00 -54.00 21.00
C THR A 150 31.40 -55.48 20.92
N LYS A 151 31.12 -56.11 19.77
CA LYS A 151 31.76 -57.38 19.36
C LYS A 151 32.38 -57.21 17.97
N SER A 152 33.66 -57.56 17.93
CA SER A 152 34.56 -57.58 16.79
C SER A 152 34.49 -58.92 16.04
N SER A 153 34.51 -58.90 14.71
CA SER A 153 34.85 -60.05 13.85
C SER A 153 35.06 -59.63 12.38
N PRO A 154 35.76 -60.44 11.56
CA PRO A 154 36.84 -59.98 10.68
C PRO A 154 36.46 -59.79 9.20
N SER A 155 37.32 -59.06 8.49
CA SER A 155 37.26 -58.77 7.05
C SER A 155 37.41 -60.01 6.15
N PRO A 156 36.63 -60.12 5.06
CA PRO A 156 36.95 -60.96 3.90
C PRO A 156 37.61 -60.17 2.75
N PRO A 157 38.21 -60.86 1.77
CA PRO A 157 39.25 -60.32 0.92
C PRO A 157 38.75 -59.54 -0.30
N THR A 158 39.62 -58.66 -0.77
CA THR A 158 39.55 -57.82 -1.95
C THR A 158 39.36 -58.62 -3.24
N LYS A 159 38.28 -58.33 -3.98
CA LYS A 159 38.19 -58.56 -5.42
C LYS A 159 37.86 -57.25 -6.13
N SER A 160 38.74 -56.88 -7.05
CA SER A 160 38.67 -55.74 -7.96
C SER A 160 37.50 -55.88 -8.94
N SER A 161 36.66 -54.85 -9.02
CA SER A 161 35.61 -54.67 -10.03
C SER A 161 35.57 -53.20 -10.47
N PRO A 162 35.28 -52.88 -11.74
CA PRO A 162 35.71 -51.64 -12.40
C PRO A 162 34.84 -50.42 -12.03
N SER A 163 35.46 -49.23 -12.13
CA SER A 163 34.88 -47.92 -11.83
C SER A 163 33.57 -47.64 -12.58
N PRO A 164 32.52 -47.12 -11.90
CA PRO A 164 31.37 -46.52 -12.56
C PRO A 164 31.76 -45.19 -13.23
N PRO A 165 31.07 -44.78 -14.31
CA PRO A 165 31.32 -43.49 -14.94
C PRO A 165 30.99 -42.35 -13.98
N THR A 166 31.90 -41.37 -13.90
CA THR A 166 31.76 -40.15 -13.11
C THR A 166 30.49 -39.40 -13.50
N LYS A 167 29.51 -39.38 -12.58
CA LYS A 167 28.39 -38.44 -12.61
C LYS A 167 28.95 -37.01 -12.57
N PRO A 168 28.48 -36.08 -13.42
CA PRO A 168 28.86 -34.68 -13.31
C PRO A 168 28.55 -34.17 -11.90
N SER A 169 29.54 -33.58 -11.26
CA SER A 169 29.39 -32.89 -9.98
C SER A 169 28.24 -31.88 -10.11
N PRO A 170 27.30 -31.80 -9.16
CA PRO A 170 26.37 -30.67 -9.13
C PRO A 170 27.20 -29.39 -9.05
N SER A 171 26.89 -28.46 -9.95
CA SER A 171 27.43 -27.10 -9.94
C SER A 171 27.27 -26.52 -8.53
N PRO A 172 28.26 -25.78 -8.00
CA PRO A 172 28.12 -25.14 -6.70
C PRO A 172 26.85 -24.29 -6.72
N SER A 173 25.97 -24.56 -5.76
CA SER A 173 24.82 -23.69 -5.47
C SER A 173 25.35 -22.26 -5.35
N PRO A 174 24.78 -21.27 -6.07
CA PRO A 174 25.24 -19.90 -5.94
C PRO A 174 25.15 -19.50 -4.47
N SER A 175 26.25 -18.97 -3.93
CA SER A 175 26.25 -18.32 -2.61
C SER A 175 25.08 -17.34 -2.54
N PRO A 176 24.37 -17.23 -1.41
CA PRO A 176 23.30 -16.24 -1.29
C PRO A 176 23.88 -14.85 -1.57
N ASN A 177 23.37 -14.20 -2.61
CA ASN A 177 23.75 -12.82 -2.91
C ASN A 177 23.39 -11.97 -1.68
N PRO A 178 24.36 -11.25 -1.10
CA PRO A 178 24.09 -10.38 0.05
C PRO A 178 23.12 -9.28 -0.38
N LEU A 179 22.26 -8.84 0.54
CA LEU A 179 21.38 -7.69 0.32
C LEU A 179 22.19 -6.45 -0.08
N ALA A 180 21.57 -5.57 -0.88
CA ALA A 180 22.19 -4.32 -1.26
C ALA A 180 22.60 -3.49 -0.02
N SER A 181 23.72 -2.78 -0.11
CA SER A 181 24.16 -1.89 0.96
C SER A 181 23.09 -0.84 1.23
N GLY A 182 22.65 -0.74 2.48
CA GLY A 182 21.57 0.18 2.86
C GLY A 182 20.17 -0.30 2.44
N PHE A 183 19.98 -1.60 2.20
CA PHE A 183 18.66 -2.19 2.01
C PHE A 183 17.70 -1.89 3.18
N ILE A 184 16.45 -1.56 2.87
CA ILE A 184 15.41 -1.30 3.89
C ILE A 184 14.26 -2.31 3.75
N PHE A 185 13.92 -2.97 4.85
CA PHE A 185 12.64 -3.64 5.03
C PHE A 185 11.78 -2.84 6.02
N SER A 186 10.66 -2.29 5.55
CA SER A 186 9.83 -1.39 6.34
C SER A 186 8.35 -1.50 5.95
N PRO A 187 7.54 -2.30 6.68
CA PRO A 187 6.09 -2.34 6.49
C PRO A 187 5.47 -0.96 6.69
N TYR A 188 4.44 -0.67 5.90
CA TYR A 188 3.61 0.52 6.13
C TYR A 188 2.74 0.32 7.36
N LYS A 189 2.59 1.38 8.13
CA LYS A 189 1.66 1.50 9.24
C LYS A 189 0.82 2.73 9.01
N ASP A 190 -0.43 2.54 8.60
CA ASP A 190 -1.42 3.62 8.71
C ASP A 190 -1.57 3.99 10.18
N VAL A 191 -1.17 5.19 10.56
CA VAL A 191 -1.16 5.66 11.94
C VAL A 191 -2.57 5.88 12.47
N GLY A 192 -3.58 6.07 11.62
CA GLY A 192 -4.97 6.20 12.04
C GLY A 192 -5.59 4.85 12.43
N ILE A 193 -5.19 3.76 11.79
CA ILE A 193 -5.70 2.42 12.10
C ILE A 193 -5.21 2.00 13.49
N ASN A 194 -6.10 1.58 14.39
CA ASN A 194 -5.74 1.01 15.70
C ASN A 194 -4.78 1.85 16.58
N MET A 195 -4.64 3.16 16.34
CA MET A 195 -3.89 4.06 17.22
C MET A 195 -4.59 4.25 18.57
N ASP A 196 -3.81 4.51 19.61
CA ASP A 196 -4.37 5.01 20.86
C ASP A 196 -4.65 6.51 20.71
N TRP A 197 -5.91 6.83 20.43
CA TRP A 197 -6.38 8.20 20.18
C TRP A 197 -6.32 9.11 21.42
N ASN A 198 -6.25 8.55 22.63
CA ASN A 198 -6.11 9.38 23.84
C ASN A 198 -4.69 9.93 24.00
N SER A 199 -3.69 9.18 23.53
CA SER A 199 -2.27 9.51 23.67
C SER A 199 -1.59 9.87 22.35
N SER A 200 -2.28 9.73 21.21
CA SER A 200 -1.70 9.80 19.86
C SER A 200 -0.56 8.79 19.62
N THR A 201 -0.52 7.70 20.40
CA THR A 201 0.52 6.68 20.28
C THR A 201 0.21 5.73 19.13
N ILE A 202 1.11 5.65 18.15
CA ILE A 202 1.03 4.69 17.05
C ILE A 202 1.01 3.28 17.64
N SER A 203 -0.15 2.65 17.51
CA SER A 203 -0.49 1.38 18.15
C SER A 203 -1.10 0.42 17.13
N THR A 204 -1.22 -0.84 17.51
CA THR A 204 -1.76 -1.91 16.66
C THR A 204 -2.57 -2.91 17.48
N LEU A 205 -3.56 -3.53 16.84
CA LEU A 205 -4.39 -4.61 17.38
C LEU A 205 -4.06 -5.99 16.78
N VAL A 206 -2.98 -6.10 15.98
CA VAL A 206 -2.64 -7.33 15.23
C VAL A 206 -2.46 -8.57 16.12
N THR A 207 -2.10 -8.38 17.40
CA THR A 207 -1.95 -9.46 18.41
C THR A 207 -3.22 -9.71 19.24
N GLY A 208 -4.35 -9.10 18.88
CA GLY A 208 -5.62 -9.17 19.60
C GLY A 208 -5.73 -8.22 20.81
N THR A 209 -4.68 -7.44 21.12
CA THR A 209 -4.71 -6.42 22.18
C THR A 209 -3.98 -5.16 21.69
N GLN A 210 -4.58 -3.98 21.93
CA GLN A 210 -4.01 -2.72 21.48
C GLN A 210 -2.74 -2.43 22.26
N ARG A 211 -1.61 -2.29 21.55
CA ARG A 211 -0.30 -2.00 22.17
C ARG A 211 0.49 -1.03 21.31
N PRO A 212 1.40 -0.23 21.91
CA PRO A 212 2.32 0.61 21.15
C PRO A 212 3.12 -0.24 20.16
N ILE A 213 3.22 0.22 18.91
CA ILE A 213 3.78 -0.60 17.84
C ILE A 213 5.24 -1.00 18.10
N THR A 214 6.00 -0.14 18.77
CA THR A 214 7.39 -0.40 19.16
C THR A 214 7.56 -1.63 20.07
N GLN A 215 6.49 -2.05 20.76
CA GLN A 215 6.47 -3.25 21.60
C GLN A 215 5.97 -4.51 20.87
N VAL A 216 5.41 -4.35 19.67
CA VAL A 216 4.82 -5.44 18.87
C VAL A 216 5.71 -5.82 17.69
N MET A 217 6.44 -4.86 17.13
CA MET A 217 7.40 -5.10 16.04
C MET A 217 8.37 -6.24 16.41
N PRO A 218 8.49 -7.31 15.59
CA PRO A 218 9.46 -8.37 15.82
C PRO A 218 10.88 -7.82 15.96
N SER A 219 11.76 -8.54 16.68
CA SER A 219 13.15 -8.11 16.90
C SER A 219 13.93 -7.89 15.60
N GLY A 220 13.66 -8.69 14.57
CA GLY A 220 14.25 -8.53 13.24
C GLY A 220 13.74 -7.33 12.45
N LEU A 221 12.58 -6.76 12.80
CA LEU A 221 12.03 -5.60 12.12
C LEU A 221 12.55 -4.31 12.74
N GLN A 222 13.38 -3.58 12.00
CA GLN A 222 14.10 -2.40 12.51
C GLN A 222 13.47 -1.06 12.10
N VAL A 223 12.75 -1.02 10.97
CA VAL A 223 12.19 0.20 10.39
C VAL A 223 10.69 0.03 10.21
N LEU A 224 9.92 1.09 10.46
CA LEU A 224 8.49 1.16 10.16
C LEU A 224 8.20 2.42 9.33
N THR A 225 7.38 2.30 8.30
CA THR A 225 6.95 3.45 7.50
C THR A 225 5.65 4.00 8.09
N TRP A 226 5.69 5.20 8.67
CA TRP A 226 4.52 5.85 9.26
C TRP A 226 3.72 6.52 8.14
N ALA A 227 2.47 6.12 7.97
CA ALA A 227 1.60 6.52 6.88
C ALA A 227 0.27 7.08 7.43
N PHE A 228 -0.35 8.13 6.95
CA PHE A 228 0.18 9.13 6.02
C PHE A 228 0.03 10.54 6.59
N ALA A 229 1.05 11.36 6.37
CA ALA A 229 0.93 12.80 6.47
C ALA A 229 0.22 13.32 5.20
N THR A 230 -0.92 13.98 5.35
CA THR A 230 -1.67 14.61 4.24
C THR A 230 -1.74 16.13 4.43
N GLY A 231 -2.05 16.88 3.37
CA GLY A 231 -2.13 18.33 3.42
C GLY A 231 -0.88 19.01 2.83
N THR A 232 -0.38 20.06 3.48
CA THR A 232 0.84 20.76 3.04
C THR A 232 2.00 20.50 3.99
N CYS A 233 3.23 20.68 3.52
CA CYS A 233 4.43 20.56 4.37
C CYS A 233 4.56 21.64 5.46
N ASP A 234 3.63 22.58 5.57
CA ASP A 234 3.58 23.56 6.67
C ASP A 234 2.49 23.23 7.70
N SER A 235 1.51 22.41 7.33
CA SER A 235 0.33 22.11 8.15
C SER A 235 -0.20 20.71 7.87
N GLU A 236 0.67 19.71 7.83
CA GLU A 236 0.28 18.33 7.57
C GLU A 236 -0.61 17.77 8.69
N SER A 237 -1.45 16.80 8.35
CA SER A 237 -2.35 16.11 9.28
C SER A 237 -2.17 14.60 9.18
N TRP A 238 -2.25 13.93 10.33
CA TRP A 238 -2.13 12.48 10.47
C TRP A 238 -3.47 11.89 10.89
N ALA A 239 -4.36 11.66 9.92
CA ALA A 239 -5.73 11.21 10.18
C ALA A 239 -6.47 12.08 11.23
N GLY A 240 -6.25 13.41 11.20
CA GLY A 240 -6.83 14.36 12.16
C GLY A 240 -5.96 14.63 13.39
N VAL A 241 -4.87 13.89 13.60
CA VAL A 241 -3.88 14.19 14.65
C VAL A 241 -2.90 15.25 14.17
N THR A 242 -2.59 16.21 15.04
CA THR A 242 -1.61 17.25 14.74
C THR A 242 -0.19 16.67 14.71
N PRO A 243 0.73 17.24 13.90
CA PRO A 243 2.13 16.81 13.88
C PRO A 243 2.77 16.85 15.27
N SER A 244 2.52 17.91 16.05
CA SER A 244 3.09 18.07 17.38
C SER A 244 2.70 16.96 18.35
N SER A 245 1.43 16.55 18.35
CA SER A 245 0.94 15.46 19.20
C SER A 245 1.52 14.11 18.77
N LEU A 246 1.53 13.82 17.46
CA LEU A 246 2.11 12.59 16.93
C LEU A 246 3.61 12.49 17.28
N ILE A 247 4.36 13.57 17.05
CA ILE A 247 5.81 13.62 17.31
C ILE A 247 6.11 13.39 18.79
N SER A 248 5.40 14.12 19.67
CA SER A 248 5.61 14.06 21.12
C SER A 248 5.38 12.65 21.67
N ALA A 249 4.38 11.93 21.14
CA ALA A 249 4.07 10.57 21.57
C ALA A 249 5.05 9.51 21.03
N ASN A 250 5.57 9.68 19.81
CA ASN A 250 6.16 8.56 19.08
C ASN A 250 7.66 8.66 18.78
N VAL A 251 8.22 9.86 18.54
CA VAL A 251 9.63 9.97 18.09
C VAL A 251 10.60 9.41 19.13
N ASN A 252 10.48 9.86 20.39
CA ASN A 252 11.33 9.35 21.46
C ASN A 252 11.05 7.88 21.79
N ALA A 253 9.81 7.41 21.61
CA ALA A 253 9.48 6.00 21.82
C ALA A 253 10.22 5.10 20.81
N PHE A 254 10.31 5.50 19.54
CA PHE A 254 11.10 4.78 18.53
C PHE A 254 12.61 4.84 18.83
N VAL A 255 13.12 6.03 19.16
CA VAL A 255 14.54 6.20 19.56
C VAL A 255 14.90 5.29 20.74
N ASN A 256 14.10 5.31 21.80
CA ASN A 256 14.34 4.51 23.01
C ASN A 256 14.21 3.00 22.75
N ALA A 257 13.34 2.59 21.82
CA ALA A 257 13.20 1.20 21.41
C ALA A 257 14.30 0.73 20.43
N GLY A 258 15.21 1.62 20.02
CA GLY A 258 16.21 1.34 18.99
C GLY A 258 15.60 1.08 17.61
N LYS A 259 14.35 1.50 17.40
CA LYS A 259 13.62 1.36 16.13
C LYS A 259 13.76 2.62 15.30
N LYS A 260 13.67 2.46 14.00
CA LYS A 260 13.77 3.53 13.01
C LYS A 260 12.43 3.74 12.31
N TYR A 261 12.27 4.90 11.67
CA TYR A 261 11.06 5.21 10.92
C TYR A 261 11.33 5.99 9.64
N ILE A 262 10.41 5.81 8.70
CA ILE A 262 10.26 6.61 7.48
C ILE A 262 8.93 7.35 7.61
N ILE A 263 8.90 8.63 7.26
CA ILE A 263 7.67 9.41 7.19
C ILE A 263 7.11 9.29 5.79
N SER A 264 5.96 8.64 5.63
CA SER A 264 5.25 8.60 4.35
C SER A 264 4.15 9.65 4.30
N THR A 265 4.03 10.32 3.15
CA THR A 265 3.07 11.39 2.89
C THR A 265 2.13 11.00 1.76
N GLY A 266 0.89 11.50 1.77
CA GLY A 266 -0.09 11.27 0.71
C GLY A 266 -0.93 10.01 0.93
N GLY A 267 -0.80 9.04 0.03
CA GLY A 267 -1.59 7.80 -0.01
C GLY A 267 -3.02 8.00 -0.52
N ALA A 268 -3.79 6.92 -0.64
CA ALA A 268 -5.15 6.96 -1.18
C ALA A 268 -6.09 7.96 -0.47
N ALA A 269 -5.91 8.20 0.83
CA ALA A 269 -6.79 9.07 1.62
C ALA A 269 -6.53 10.58 1.45
N GLY A 270 -5.41 11.00 0.84
CA GLY A 270 -5.14 12.42 0.61
C GLY A 270 -3.86 12.70 -0.15
N ALA A 271 -3.67 13.94 -0.61
CA ALA A 271 -2.43 14.37 -1.24
C ALA A 271 -1.54 15.14 -0.26
N PHE A 272 -0.24 15.13 -0.52
CA PHE A 272 0.73 15.97 0.16
C PHE A 272 1.34 16.98 -0.83
N ARG A 273 1.37 18.26 -0.45
CA ARG A 273 1.93 19.35 -1.27
C ARG A 273 3.00 20.11 -0.51
N CYS A 274 3.98 20.64 -1.22
CA CYS A 274 4.99 21.46 -0.59
C CYS A 274 5.58 22.48 -1.55
N ASP A 275 5.33 23.76 -1.28
CA ASP A 275 5.60 24.84 -2.23
C ASP A 275 6.99 25.47 -2.04
N THR A 276 7.54 25.45 -0.82
CA THR A 276 8.76 26.19 -0.47
C THR A 276 9.85 25.33 0.15
N ASP A 277 11.11 25.66 -0.11
CA ASP A 277 12.29 25.04 0.51
C ASP A 277 12.24 25.15 2.03
N SER A 278 11.80 26.30 2.55
CA SER A 278 11.66 26.56 3.98
C SER A 278 10.58 25.70 4.63
N GLY A 279 9.44 25.52 3.96
CA GLY A 279 8.36 24.66 4.44
C GLY A 279 8.81 23.21 4.48
N PHE A 280 9.47 22.72 3.43
CA PHE A 280 10.00 21.35 3.42
C PHE A 280 11.10 21.14 4.46
N SER A 281 12.00 22.10 4.64
CA SER A 281 13.03 22.04 5.68
C SER A 281 12.40 22.02 7.08
N SER A 282 11.34 22.78 7.30
CA SER A 282 10.58 22.78 8.55
C SER A 282 9.90 21.45 8.80
N PHE A 283 9.28 20.87 7.76
CA PHE A 283 8.73 19.51 7.79
C PHE A 283 9.79 18.48 8.20
N LEU A 284 10.93 18.44 7.51
CA LEU A 284 12.01 17.51 7.86
C LEU A 284 12.54 17.72 9.28
N SER A 285 12.66 18.99 9.71
CA SER A 285 13.13 19.33 11.06
C SER A 285 12.18 18.85 12.15
N ARG A 286 10.86 18.84 11.90
CA ARG A 286 9.86 18.39 12.88
C ARG A 286 10.04 16.92 13.26
N TYR A 287 10.38 16.06 12.30
CA TYR A 287 10.54 14.63 12.52
C TYR A 287 12.00 14.19 12.74
N LYS A 288 12.96 15.12 12.72
CA LYS A 288 14.39 14.82 12.79
C LYS A 288 14.74 14.16 14.13
N SER A 289 15.33 12.97 14.06
CA SER A 289 15.91 12.26 15.19
C SER A 289 17.02 11.30 14.70
N SER A 290 17.68 10.59 15.62
CA SER A 290 18.60 9.50 15.27
C SER A 290 17.89 8.30 14.61
N SER A 291 16.56 8.24 14.70
CA SER A 291 15.73 7.15 14.18
C SER A 291 15.08 7.47 12.82
N LEU A 292 15.10 8.74 12.38
CA LEU A 292 14.58 9.11 11.06
C LEU A 292 15.51 8.60 9.96
N VAL A 293 14.97 7.76 9.07
CA VAL A 293 15.69 7.18 7.93
C VAL A 293 15.49 7.99 6.66
N GLY A 294 14.28 8.52 6.45
CA GLY A 294 13.94 9.22 5.22
C GLY A 294 12.48 9.61 5.14
N VAL A 295 12.10 10.10 3.98
CA VAL A 295 10.73 10.47 3.63
C VAL A 295 10.30 9.69 2.40
N ASP A 296 9.06 9.23 2.44
CA ASP A 296 8.38 8.57 1.34
C ASP A 296 7.23 9.45 0.85
N PHE A 297 7.12 9.61 -0.47
CA PHE A 297 6.04 10.34 -1.10
C PHE A 297 5.15 9.36 -1.83
N ASP A 298 4.03 9.00 -1.19
CA ASP A 298 3.01 8.13 -1.76
C ASP A 298 2.03 8.95 -2.60
N ILE A 299 2.15 8.82 -3.92
CA ILE A 299 1.53 9.70 -4.90
C ILE A 299 0.47 8.91 -5.68
N GLU A 300 -0.74 8.89 -5.12
CA GLU A 300 -1.89 8.15 -5.69
C GLU A 300 -3.03 9.07 -6.14
N ASN A 301 -3.11 10.25 -5.55
CA ASN A 301 -4.19 11.20 -5.75
C ASN A 301 -3.87 12.24 -6.82
N SER A 302 -4.88 13.00 -7.26
CA SER A 302 -4.77 14.04 -8.30
C SER A 302 -3.87 15.22 -7.88
N MET A 303 -2.56 15.00 -7.87
CA MET A 303 -1.53 16.04 -7.81
C MET A 303 -1.33 16.61 -9.21
N SER A 304 -1.24 17.94 -9.29
CA SER A 304 -0.95 18.62 -10.54
C SER A 304 0.53 18.48 -10.93
N GLN A 305 0.86 18.77 -12.19
CA GLN A 305 2.25 18.86 -12.64
C GLN A 305 3.04 19.90 -11.83
N SER A 306 2.43 21.01 -11.43
CA SER A 306 3.06 22.01 -10.56
C SER A 306 3.35 21.45 -9.17
N ASP A 307 2.41 20.70 -8.57
CA ASP A 307 2.62 20.08 -7.25
C ASP A 307 3.82 19.12 -7.29
N ILE A 308 3.87 18.25 -8.30
CA ILE A 308 4.96 17.28 -8.48
C ILE A 308 6.30 17.99 -8.76
N THR A 309 6.29 19.04 -9.58
CA THR A 309 7.50 19.83 -9.87
C THR A 309 8.04 20.50 -8.61
N SER A 310 7.16 21.13 -7.83
CA SER A 310 7.52 21.73 -6.54
C SER A 310 8.11 20.68 -5.60
N LEU A 311 7.44 19.54 -5.43
CA LEU A 311 7.90 18.45 -4.54
C LEU A 311 9.27 17.90 -4.94
N VAL A 312 9.48 17.59 -6.22
CA VAL A 312 10.78 17.10 -6.73
C VAL A 312 11.87 18.15 -6.51
N GLN A 313 11.58 19.43 -6.71
CA GLN A 313 12.53 20.50 -6.42
C GLN A 313 12.85 20.59 -4.91
N ARG A 314 11.87 20.36 -4.01
CA ARG A 314 12.10 20.28 -2.55
C ARG A 314 13.07 19.18 -2.18
N VAL A 315 12.89 17.99 -2.75
CA VAL A 315 13.80 16.87 -2.57
C VAL A 315 15.20 17.22 -3.10
N LYS A 316 15.29 17.85 -4.27
CA LYS A 316 16.56 18.30 -4.86
C LYS A 316 17.33 19.21 -3.91
N THR A 317 16.68 20.26 -3.39
CA THR A 317 17.33 21.20 -2.45
C THR A 317 17.73 20.49 -1.16
N ALA A 318 16.83 19.71 -0.55
CA ALA A 318 17.10 19.05 0.73
C ALA A 318 18.32 18.10 0.66
N ARG A 319 18.46 17.38 -0.47
CA ARG A 319 19.59 16.49 -0.75
C ARG A 319 20.92 17.20 -0.96
N ALA A 320 20.89 18.45 -1.42
CA ALA A 320 22.08 19.27 -1.57
C ALA A 320 22.52 19.95 -0.26
N GLY A 321 21.72 19.85 0.81
CA GLY A 321 21.93 20.58 2.05
C GLY A 321 22.00 19.70 3.30
N ALA A 322 21.37 20.19 4.38
CA ALA A 322 21.45 19.62 5.73
C ALA A 322 20.76 18.25 5.90
N TYR A 323 20.06 17.76 4.87
CA TYR A 323 19.31 16.50 4.87
C TYR A 323 19.78 15.55 3.76
N SER A 324 21.04 15.67 3.35
CA SER A 324 21.70 14.84 2.33
C SER A 324 21.86 13.36 2.75
N ASN A 325 21.81 13.07 4.04
CA ASN A 325 21.90 11.72 4.60
C ASN A 325 20.55 10.97 4.64
N LEU A 326 19.44 11.66 4.35
CA LEU A 326 18.12 11.04 4.30
C LEU A 326 17.89 10.33 2.96
N ARG A 327 17.05 9.30 3.01
CA ARG A 327 16.48 8.65 1.83
C ARG A 327 15.22 9.39 1.39
N TYR A 328 14.97 9.42 0.09
CA TYR A 328 13.73 9.97 -0.47
C TYR A 328 13.15 8.95 -1.45
N SER A 329 12.01 8.35 -1.10
CA SER A 329 11.29 7.41 -1.97
C SER A 329 10.05 8.08 -2.58
N PHE A 330 9.73 7.70 -3.81
CA PHE A 330 8.46 8.04 -4.47
C PHE A 330 7.70 6.74 -4.67
N THR A 331 6.60 6.59 -3.93
CA THR A 331 5.72 5.42 -4.01
C THR A 331 4.67 5.65 -5.09
N LEU A 332 4.66 4.78 -6.09
CA LEU A 332 3.89 4.95 -7.33
C LEU A 332 3.10 3.69 -7.68
N ALA A 333 1.87 3.89 -8.15
CA ALA A 333 1.05 2.81 -8.67
C ALA A 333 1.65 2.24 -9.97
N THR A 334 1.59 0.92 -10.09
CA THR A 334 2.12 0.20 -11.25
C THR A 334 1.15 -0.87 -11.73
N LEU A 335 1.26 -1.19 -13.00
CA LEU A 335 0.82 -2.43 -13.61
C LEU A 335 2.01 -3.40 -13.63
N ALA A 336 1.78 -4.63 -14.05
CA ALA A 336 2.78 -5.70 -14.02
C ALA A 336 2.65 -6.73 -15.16
N SER A 337 1.96 -6.36 -16.24
CA SER A 337 1.78 -7.26 -17.37
C SER A 337 3.13 -7.53 -18.06
N ALA A 338 3.32 -8.75 -18.56
CA ALA A 338 4.56 -9.11 -19.25
C ALA A 338 4.72 -8.41 -20.62
N THR A 339 3.65 -7.84 -21.18
CA THR A 339 3.61 -7.37 -22.58
C THR A 339 3.60 -5.85 -22.74
N THR A 340 3.35 -5.09 -21.69
CA THR A 340 3.32 -3.62 -21.74
C THR A 340 4.68 -3.01 -21.36
N SER A 341 5.14 -2.01 -22.11
CA SER A 341 6.44 -1.39 -21.89
C SER A 341 6.42 -0.30 -20.80
N ASN A 342 5.37 0.52 -20.75
CA ASN A 342 5.14 1.43 -19.62
C ASN A 342 4.11 0.84 -18.68
N GLN A 343 4.53 0.56 -17.45
CA GLN A 343 3.70 -0.04 -16.42
C GLN A 343 3.18 1.01 -15.43
N LEU A 344 3.63 2.26 -15.47
CA LEU A 344 3.15 3.30 -14.56
C LEU A 344 1.88 3.94 -15.11
N ASN A 345 1.00 4.36 -14.21
CA ASN A 345 -0.14 5.21 -14.57
C ASN A 345 0.34 6.61 -15.02
N SER A 346 -0.60 7.48 -15.41
CA SER A 346 -0.30 8.84 -15.88
C SER A 346 0.45 9.66 -14.83
N LEU A 347 0.09 9.51 -13.55
CA LEU A 347 0.70 10.23 -12.44
C LEU A 347 2.12 9.75 -12.16
N GLY A 348 2.36 8.43 -12.14
CA GLY A 348 3.71 7.86 -12.03
C GLY A 348 4.59 8.27 -13.19
N THR A 349 4.06 8.28 -14.43
CA THR A 349 4.76 8.79 -15.61
C THR A 349 5.14 10.27 -15.44
N MET A 350 4.25 11.08 -14.86
CA MET A 350 4.51 12.49 -14.55
C MET A 350 5.65 12.67 -13.55
N VAL A 351 5.64 11.90 -12.46
CA VAL A 351 6.71 11.90 -11.44
C VAL A 351 8.06 11.50 -12.08
N MET A 352 8.08 10.41 -12.84
CA MET A 352 9.31 9.92 -13.47
C MET A 352 9.92 10.92 -14.47
N ASN A 353 9.08 11.55 -15.31
CA ASN A 353 9.52 12.62 -16.21
C ASN A 353 10.10 13.81 -15.43
N THR A 354 9.45 14.20 -14.33
CA THR A 354 9.90 15.33 -13.50
C THR A 354 11.23 15.03 -12.81
N ILE A 355 11.41 13.83 -12.23
CA ILE A 355 12.66 13.40 -11.60
C ILE A 355 13.80 13.37 -12.64
N LYS A 356 13.55 12.81 -13.83
CA LYS A 356 14.53 12.77 -14.94
C LYS A 356 14.91 14.18 -15.38
N GLY A 357 13.93 15.06 -15.59
CA GLY A 357 14.16 16.46 -15.96
C GLY A 357 14.93 17.25 -14.90
N ALA A 358 14.74 16.93 -13.62
CA ALA A 358 15.46 17.55 -12.53
C ALA A 358 16.95 17.13 -12.43
N GLN A 359 17.34 16.05 -13.13
CA GLN A 359 18.72 15.55 -13.24
C GLN A 359 19.42 15.32 -11.88
N MET A 360 18.68 14.84 -10.87
CA MET A 360 19.22 14.68 -9.50
C MET A 360 20.08 13.43 -9.28
N GLY A 361 20.18 12.55 -10.30
CA GLY A 361 20.72 11.20 -10.17
C GLY A 361 19.90 10.31 -9.22
N TRP A 362 20.31 9.05 -9.10
CA TRP A 362 19.60 8.02 -8.32
C TRP A 362 20.13 7.80 -6.90
N ASN A 363 21.27 8.41 -6.54
CA ASN A 363 21.88 8.20 -5.22
C ASN A 363 20.98 8.75 -4.08
N GLY A 364 20.38 7.89 -3.26
CA GLY A 364 19.45 8.32 -2.20
C GLY A 364 18.06 8.73 -2.70
N ILE A 365 17.76 8.50 -3.99
CA ILE A 365 16.41 8.56 -4.57
C ILE A 365 15.97 7.13 -4.87
N TYR A 366 14.76 6.80 -4.44
CA TYR A 366 14.19 5.47 -4.61
C TYR A 366 12.82 5.59 -5.28
N ILE A 367 12.52 4.66 -6.19
CA ILE A 367 11.18 4.50 -6.74
C ILE A 367 10.60 3.24 -6.14
N ASN A 368 9.58 3.41 -5.31
CA ASN A 368 8.90 2.33 -4.63
C ASN A 368 7.63 1.98 -5.40
N LEU A 369 7.53 0.76 -5.93
CA LEU A 369 6.38 0.37 -6.74
C LEU A 369 5.34 -0.31 -5.86
N MET A 370 4.11 0.20 -5.89
CA MET A 370 2.94 -0.49 -5.37
C MET A 370 2.59 -1.64 -6.32
N VAL A 371 3.14 -2.82 -6.03
CA VAL A 371 2.96 -4.06 -6.81
C VAL A 371 1.70 -4.78 -6.33
N MET A 372 0.59 -4.08 -6.46
CA MET A 372 -0.74 -4.42 -5.94
C MET A 372 -1.82 -3.77 -6.80
N ASP A 373 -3.05 -4.27 -6.69
CA ASP A 373 -4.28 -3.68 -7.23
C ASP A 373 -4.19 -3.34 -8.72
N TYR A 374 -3.78 -4.33 -9.52
CA TYR A 374 -3.68 -4.23 -10.97
C TYR A 374 -5.05 -4.10 -11.64
N GLY A 375 -6.11 -4.48 -10.93
CA GLY A 375 -7.53 -4.28 -11.25
C GLY A 375 -8.09 -5.29 -12.26
N SER A 376 -7.26 -5.76 -13.19
CA SER A 376 -7.60 -6.77 -14.19
C SER A 376 -6.43 -7.70 -14.42
N THR A 377 -6.71 -8.97 -14.71
CA THR A 377 -5.68 -9.97 -15.03
C THR A 377 -4.90 -9.64 -16.30
N SER A 378 -5.43 -8.79 -17.19
CA SER A 378 -4.68 -8.26 -18.34
C SER A 378 -3.47 -7.40 -17.95
N ASN A 379 -3.47 -6.86 -16.73
CA ASN A 379 -2.50 -5.92 -16.22
C ASN A 379 -1.43 -6.57 -15.34
N CYS A 380 -1.43 -7.89 -15.18
CA CYS A 380 -0.52 -8.62 -14.31
C CYS A 380 0.07 -9.85 -15.02
N ALA A 381 1.06 -10.49 -14.40
CA ALA A 381 1.42 -11.86 -14.77
C ALA A 381 0.30 -12.80 -14.32
N VAL A 382 -0.17 -13.69 -15.20
CA VAL A 382 -1.27 -14.61 -14.87
C VAL A 382 -0.72 -16.02 -14.67
N SER A 383 -1.10 -16.64 -13.56
CA SER A 383 -0.80 -18.05 -13.31
C SER A 383 -1.62 -18.94 -14.24
N SER A 384 -0.95 -19.87 -14.94
CA SER A 384 -1.61 -20.82 -15.83
C SER A 384 -2.49 -21.85 -15.10
N SER A 385 -2.34 -22.00 -13.78
CA SER A 385 -3.12 -22.95 -12.99
C SER A 385 -4.39 -22.34 -12.39
N THR A 386 -4.32 -21.09 -11.94
CA THR A 386 -5.43 -20.42 -11.25
C THR A 386 -6.13 -19.37 -12.09
N TRP A 387 -5.53 -18.94 -13.21
CA TRP A 387 -6.00 -17.84 -14.05
C TRP A 387 -6.15 -16.51 -13.31
N GLN A 388 -5.49 -16.40 -12.15
CA GLN A 388 -5.41 -15.21 -11.32
C GLN A 388 -4.02 -14.59 -11.45
N CYS A 389 -3.86 -13.37 -10.93
CA CYS A 389 -2.57 -12.73 -10.92
C CYS A 389 -1.57 -13.54 -10.07
N ASP A 390 -0.44 -13.89 -10.68
CA ASP A 390 0.76 -14.35 -9.96
C ASP A 390 1.45 -13.10 -9.41
N MET A 391 1.21 -12.80 -8.14
CA MET A 391 1.62 -11.53 -7.55
C MET A 391 3.15 -11.43 -7.41
N GLY A 392 3.83 -12.53 -7.09
CA GLY A 392 5.29 -12.59 -7.03
C GLY A 392 5.93 -12.34 -8.39
N GLN A 393 5.46 -13.00 -9.46
CA GLN A 393 5.95 -12.78 -10.81
C GLN A 393 5.59 -11.38 -11.35
N SER A 394 4.41 -10.88 -10.98
CA SER A 394 3.97 -9.52 -11.32
C SER A 394 4.91 -8.46 -10.72
N ALA A 395 5.29 -8.59 -9.45
CA ALA A 395 6.25 -7.70 -8.82
C ALA A 395 7.62 -7.68 -9.54
N ILE A 396 8.10 -8.86 -9.97
CA ILE A 396 9.35 -8.99 -10.75
C ILE A 396 9.23 -8.28 -12.10
N ASN A 397 8.10 -8.45 -12.80
CA ASN A 397 7.86 -7.81 -14.09
C ASN A 397 7.84 -6.28 -13.97
N ALA A 398 7.15 -5.74 -12.96
CA ALA A 398 7.09 -4.32 -12.70
C ALA A 398 8.48 -3.71 -12.45
N ALA A 399 9.30 -4.36 -11.61
CA ALA A 399 10.67 -3.92 -11.34
C ALA A 399 11.55 -3.91 -12.60
N LYS A 400 11.47 -4.98 -13.40
CA LYS A 400 12.22 -5.08 -14.67
C LYS A 400 11.78 -4.02 -15.67
N ALA A 401 10.48 -3.79 -15.80
CA ALA A 401 9.94 -2.76 -16.69
C ALA A 401 10.37 -1.36 -16.27
N LEU A 402 10.34 -1.05 -14.97
CA LEU A 402 10.84 0.24 -14.46
C LEU A 402 12.33 0.43 -14.79
N ASN A 403 13.15 -0.62 -14.60
CA ASN A 403 14.56 -0.58 -14.95
C ASN A 403 14.77 -0.37 -16.46
N SER A 404 14.12 -1.16 -17.32
CA SER A 404 14.33 -1.09 -18.78
C SER A 404 13.76 0.17 -19.42
N THR A 405 12.58 0.61 -18.96
CA THR A 405 11.85 1.73 -19.59
C THR A 405 12.36 3.08 -19.08
N TRP A 406 12.69 3.17 -17.80
CA TRP A 406 13.09 4.43 -17.18
C TRP A 406 14.56 4.50 -16.79
N GLY A 407 15.33 3.40 -16.92
CA GLY A 407 16.74 3.37 -16.55
C GLY A 407 16.97 3.61 -15.05
N VAL A 408 16.02 3.23 -14.19
CA VAL A 408 16.19 3.25 -12.74
C VAL A 408 17.05 2.04 -12.36
N PRO A 409 18.24 2.18 -11.76
CA PRO A 409 19.03 1.03 -11.36
C PRO A 409 18.26 0.24 -10.29
N PHE A 410 18.41 -1.08 -10.28
CA PHE A 410 17.74 -1.91 -9.27
C PHE A 410 18.05 -1.47 -7.83
N SER A 411 19.27 -0.99 -7.58
CA SER A 411 19.68 -0.39 -6.29
C SER A 411 18.96 0.91 -5.91
N SER A 412 18.01 1.37 -6.73
CA SER A 412 17.11 2.50 -6.49
C SER A 412 15.63 2.12 -6.72
N ILE A 413 15.32 0.83 -6.79
CA ILE A 413 13.96 0.30 -6.90
C ILE A 413 13.59 -0.39 -5.58
N GLU A 414 12.42 -0.09 -5.08
CA GLU A 414 11.80 -0.70 -3.90
C GLU A 414 10.44 -1.29 -4.32
N LEU A 415 9.97 -2.34 -3.63
CA LEU A 415 8.70 -3.01 -3.94
C LEU A 415 7.80 -3.06 -2.72
N THR A 416 6.54 -2.66 -2.90
CA THR A 416 5.49 -2.70 -1.89
C THR A 416 4.32 -3.53 -2.41
N PRO A 417 4.21 -4.82 -2.06
CA PRO A 417 2.96 -5.57 -2.23
C PRO A 417 1.93 -5.21 -1.17
N MET A 418 0.66 -5.48 -1.47
CA MET A 418 -0.40 -5.59 -0.48
C MET A 418 -0.47 -7.04 -0.04
N ILE A 419 -0.25 -7.35 1.24
CA ILE A 419 -0.19 -8.75 1.71
C ILE A 419 -1.57 -9.41 1.70
N GLY A 420 -1.66 -10.69 1.38
CA GLY A 420 -2.93 -11.40 1.31
C GLY A 420 -3.90 -10.83 0.27
N GLY A 421 -5.20 -10.79 0.56
CA GLY A 421 -6.23 -10.37 -0.39
C GLY A 421 -6.16 -8.88 -0.71
N ASN A 422 -6.26 -8.56 -2.00
CA ASN A 422 -6.22 -7.21 -2.55
C ASN A 422 -7.64 -6.64 -2.78
N ASP A 423 -7.73 -5.43 -3.34
CA ASP A 423 -9.02 -4.78 -3.64
C ASP A 423 -9.82 -5.49 -4.73
N VAL A 424 -9.18 -6.38 -5.49
CA VAL A 424 -9.83 -7.30 -6.42
C VAL A 424 -9.53 -8.75 -6.05
N THR A 425 -10.56 -9.62 -6.13
CA THR A 425 -10.47 -11.01 -5.66
C THR A 425 -9.56 -11.90 -6.50
N THR A 426 -9.13 -11.44 -7.68
CA THR A 426 -8.15 -12.16 -8.52
C THR A 426 -6.71 -11.88 -8.13
N GLU A 427 -6.50 -11.09 -7.09
CA GLU A 427 -5.19 -10.68 -6.59
C GLU A 427 -5.09 -11.08 -5.12
N THR A 428 -4.15 -11.97 -4.82
CA THR A 428 -3.85 -12.39 -3.44
C THR A 428 -2.37 -12.62 -3.33
N PHE A 429 -1.67 -11.79 -2.57
CA PHE A 429 -0.24 -11.94 -2.32
C PHE A 429 -0.01 -12.95 -1.20
N THR A 430 0.55 -14.10 -1.54
CA THR A 430 0.72 -15.24 -0.63
C THR A 430 2.11 -15.28 0.01
N LEU A 431 2.32 -16.21 0.95
CA LEU A 431 3.66 -16.49 1.50
C LEU A 431 4.63 -17.04 0.45
N GLN A 432 4.13 -17.68 -0.61
CA GLN A 432 4.96 -18.12 -1.72
C GLN A 432 5.45 -16.91 -2.54
N ASP A 433 4.60 -15.90 -2.72
CA ASP A 433 4.97 -14.64 -3.40
C ASP A 433 6.04 -13.86 -2.64
N VAL A 434 6.02 -13.90 -1.29
CA VAL A 434 7.13 -13.39 -0.46
C VAL A 434 8.45 -14.02 -0.90
N THR A 435 8.48 -15.36 -1.00
CA THR A 435 9.70 -16.09 -1.37
C THR A 435 10.15 -15.74 -2.79
N THR A 436 9.22 -15.74 -3.75
CA THR A 436 9.51 -15.39 -5.15
C THR A 436 10.06 -13.98 -5.29
N MET A 437 9.39 -12.99 -4.69
CA MET A 437 9.79 -11.59 -4.78
C MET A 437 11.12 -11.33 -4.06
N VAL A 438 11.31 -11.87 -2.85
CA VAL A 438 12.54 -11.65 -2.08
C VAL A 438 13.75 -12.30 -2.75
N ASN A 439 13.60 -13.47 -3.37
CA ASN A 439 14.68 -14.09 -4.14
C ASN A 439 15.16 -13.18 -5.29
N PHE A 440 14.22 -12.56 -6.02
CA PHE A 440 14.55 -11.58 -7.05
C PHE A 440 15.20 -10.33 -6.46
N VAL A 441 14.67 -9.80 -5.36
CA VAL A 441 15.23 -8.63 -4.64
C VAL A 441 16.71 -8.86 -4.28
N LYS A 442 17.05 -10.03 -3.72
CA LYS A 442 18.43 -10.40 -3.40
C LYS A 442 19.28 -10.58 -4.65
N GLN A 443 18.75 -11.27 -5.66
CA GLN A 443 19.47 -11.56 -6.90
C GLN A 443 19.83 -10.30 -7.68
N SER A 444 18.90 -9.34 -7.77
CA SER A 444 19.05 -8.11 -8.56
C SER A 444 19.57 -6.93 -7.76
N GLY A 445 19.71 -7.05 -6.44
CA GLY A 445 20.23 -6.00 -5.57
C GLY A 445 19.26 -4.82 -5.44
N LEU A 446 17.97 -5.10 -5.24
CA LEU A 446 16.97 -4.05 -5.02
C LEU A 446 17.23 -3.28 -3.71
N ALA A 447 16.73 -2.05 -3.63
CA ALA A 447 17.01 -1.14 -2.52
C ALA A 447 16.16 -1.40 -1.26
N GLY A 448 15.02 -2.04 -1.42
CA GLY A 448 14.09 -2.19 -0.32
C GLY A 448 12.85 -3.01 -0.66
N VAL A 449 12.21 -3.49 0.38
CA VAL A 449 10.90 -4.12 0.34
C VAL A 449 10.05 -3.51 1.45
N HIS A 450 8.81 -3.24 1.14
CA HIS A 450 7.80 -2.80 2.09
C HIS A 450 6.59 -3.70 1.94
N TYR A 451 5.52 -3.43 2.67
CA TYR A 451 4.21 -3.95 2.29
C TYR A 451 3.08 -3.14 2.94
N TRP A 452 1.90 -3.20 2.33
CA TRP A 452 0.66 -2.71 2.90
C TRP A 452 -0.13 -3.86 3.55
N SER A 453 -0.33 -3.91 4.87
CA SER A 453 0.24 -3.04 5.92
C SER A 453 0.37 -3.83 7.23
N PHE A 454 1.07 -3.26 8.23
CA PHE A 454 1.36 -3.93 9.49
C PHE A 454 0.10 -4.43 10.22
N ASP A 455 -0.97 -3.64 10.28
CA ASP A 455 -2.23 -4.05 10.92
C ASP A 455 -2.99 -5.11 10.13
N ARG A 456 -2.67 -5.28 8.84
CA ARG A 456 -3.23 -6.38 8.04
C ARG A 456 -2.56 -7.70 8.33
N ASP A 457 -1.42 -7.74 9.03
CA ASP A 457 -0.64 -8.97 9.21
C ASP A 457 -1.19 -9.90 10.30
N VAL A 458 -2.46 -10.25 10.17
CA VAL A 458 -3.19 -11.23 10.98
C VAL A 458 -4.28 -11.87 10.12
N ASP A 459 -4.56 -13.14 10.37
CA ASP A 459 -5.52 -13.89 9.58
C ASP A 459 -6.96 -13.43 9.78
N CYS A 460 -7.70 -13.48 8.69
CA CYS A 460 -9.15 -13.48 8.64
C CYS A 460 -9.59 -14.23 7.37
N PRO A 461 -10.90 -14.56 7.20
CA PRO A 461 -11.36 -15.33 6.06
C PRO A 461 -10.92 -14.74 4.70
N PRO A 462 -10.62 -15.58 3.70
CA PRO A 462 -10.26 -15.12 2.37
C PRO A 462 -11.29 -14.17 1.76
N GLY A 463 -10.85 -13.11 1.11
CA GLY A 463 -11.74 -12.13 0.48
C GLY A 463 -11.04 -10.86 0.01
N PHE A 464 -11.84 -9.83 -0.28
CA PHE A 464 -11.37 -8.49 -0.59
C PHE A 464 -10.47 -7.93 0.51
N ALA A 465 -9.68 -6.92 0.19
CA ALA A 465 -8.89 -6.15 1.14
C ALA A 465 -9.66 -5.79 2.42
N SER A 466 -9.01 -6.02 3.57
CA SER A 466 -9.39 -5.47 4.87
C SER A 466 -8.27 -4.58 5.38
N SER A 467 -8.61 -3.53 6.12
CA SER A 467 -7.63 -2.63 6.73
C SER A 467 -6.98 -3.19 8.01
N THR A 468 -7.53 -4.26 8.58
CA THR A 468 -7.13 -4.82 9.89
C THR A 468 -6.80 -6.31 9.87
N CYS A 469 -6.81 -6.95 8.71
CA CYS A 469 -6.41 -8.35 8.54
C CYS A 469 -6.07 -8.66 7.07
N ASN A 470 -5.41 -9.80 6.83
CA ASN A 470 -4.77 -10.09 5.55
C ASN A 470 -5.72 -10.66 4.49
N THR A 471 -6.91 -11.13 4.88
CA THR A 471 -7.88 -11.79 3.97
C THR A 471 -7.26 -12.87 3.08
N TYR A 472 -6.23 -13.55 3.61
CA TYR A 472 -5.60 -14.76 3.08
C TYR A 472 -5.85 -15.95 4.01
N GLY A 473 -5.86 -15.71 5.32
CA GLY A 473 -6.34 -16.68 6.32
C GLY A 473 -5.40 -17.84 6.61
N GLN A 474 -4.15 -17.77 6.18
CA GLN A 474 -3.17 -18.86 6.32
C GLN A 474 -1.78 -18.38 6.80
N ALA A 475 -1.57 -17.07 7.01
CA ALA A 475 -0.25 -16.56 7.39
C ALA A 475 -0.01 -16.63 8.91
N GLY A 476 -1.07 -16.58 9.70
CA GLY A 476 -1.03 -16.40 11.15
C GLY A 476 -0.83 -14.93 11.55
N THR A 477 -0.78 -14.70 12.87
CA THR A 477 -0.44 -13.39 13.44
C THR A 477 1.03 -13.06 13.17
N LEU A 478 1.28 -11.89 12.59
CA LEU A 478 2.61 -11.44 12.14
C LEU A 478 3.25 -12.42 11.13
N GLY A 479 2.42 -13.11 10.35
CA GLY A 479 2.87 -14.15 9.43
C GLY A 479 3.74 -13.62 8.30
N PHE A 480 3.28 -12.56 7.62
CA PHE A 480 3.99 -11.98 6.49
C PHE A 480 5.28 -11.29 6.92
N VAL A 481 5.28 -10.51 8.01
CA VAL A 481 6.52 -9.88 8.50
C VAL A 481 7.58 -10.93 8.82
N ASN A 482 7.19 -12.05 9.44
CA ASN A 482 8.11 -13.13 9.77
C ASN A 482 8.59 -13.87 8.51
N ALA A 483 7.72 -14.05 7.51
CA ALA A 483 8.11 -14.63 6.23
C ALA A 483 9.12 -13.74 5.48
N PHE A 484 8.88 -12.43 5.40
CA PHE A 484 9.82 -11.47 4.81
C PHE A 484 11.16 -11.47 5.56
N LEU A 485 11.14 -11.35 6.89
CA LEU A 485 12.34 -11.38 7.72
C LEU A 485 13.13 -12.68 7.57
N SER A 486 12.44 -13.81 7.32
CA SER A 486 13.08 -15.10 7.10
C SER A 486 13.70 -15.21 5.71
N ALA A 487 12.99 -14.76 4.68
CA ALA A 487 13.47 -14.79 3.29
C ALA A 487 14.62 -13.80 3.01
N LEU A 488 14.67 -12.69 3.77
CA LEU A 488 15.69 -11.65 3.63
C LEU A 488 17.03 -11.99 4.28
N LYS A 489 17.06 -12.95 5.22
CA LYS A 489 18.31 -13.53 5.75
C LYS A 489 19.03 -14.31 4.64
#